data_AF-A0A382RD38-F1
#
_entry.id   AF-A0A382RD38-F1
#
_cell.length_a   1.000
_cell.length_b   1.000
_cell.length_c   1.000
_cell.angle_alpha   90.00
_cell.angle_beta   90.00
_cell.angle_gamma   90.00
#
_symmetry.space_group_name_H-M   'P 1'
#
loop_
_entity.id
_entity.type
_entity.pdbx_description
1 polymer ?
#
loop_
_entity_poly.entity_id
_entity_poly.type
_entity_poly.pdbx_seq_one_letter_code
_entity_poly.pdbx_strand_id
1 'polypeptide(L)'
;IGKGIPEVEGTSDGHGEGGAKFAESARQGLGLPEETFFVSDAVRAYFADHKERQIARRRAWDQTFSAWQSANPEKAALLQSGLTRELPADLMDQVQVFPEDAKLATRAAGSQIINDLAKALPLLVSGSADLHGSTKNYLKEQGDFSRDNHAGRNLLFGIREHAMGAIVNGIGYYGVFRPSGATFAVFADYMRGSVRLSALVGLPVFHIWTHDSVGVGEDGPTHQPVETVSGLRVIPNLDVIRPADPEETAGAFVAAVERADGPTGLLLTRQSVPNLNEIPVAERRSGVLRGGYVARREKGELELIVLASGSELPVALSAAAEL
;
A
#
# COMPACT_ATOMS: atom_id res chain seq x y z
N ILE A 1 3.78 27.98 22.59
CA ILE A 1 3.61 26.69 23.28
C ILE A 1 3.64 26.93 24.79
N GLY A 2 2.99 26.11 25.61
CA GLY A 2 2.96 26.31 27.08
C GLY A 2 2.25 27.59 27.57
N LYS A 3 1.24 28.09 26.84
CA LYS A 3 0.55 29.35 27.18
C LYS A 3 -0.05 29.28 28.59
N GLY A 4 0.15 30.33 29.39
CA GLY A 4 -0.37 30.40 30.77
C GLY A 4 0.55 29.77 31.82
N ILE A 5 1.78 29.41 31.44
CA ILE A 5 2.83 28.95 32.34
C ILE A 5 4.04 29.90 32.19
N PRO A 6 4.14 30.95 33.02
CA PRO A 6 5.12 32.04 32.82
C PRO A 6 6.57 31.58 32.63
N GLU A 7 6.97 30.49 33.28
CA GLU A 7 8.32 29.97 33.28
C GLU A 7 8.74 29.34 31.94
N VAL A 8 7.78 28.84 31.15
CA VAL A 8 8.06 28.09 29.92
C VAL A 8 7.28 28.58 28.70
N GLU A 9 6.41 29.58 28.87
CA GLU A 9 5.58 30.11 27.80
C GLU A 9 6.45 30.62 26.63
N GLY A 10 6.13 30.14 25.43
CA GLY A 10 6.85 30.53 24.22
C GLY A 10 8.24 29.91 24.05
N THR A 11 8.65 29.01 24.95
CA THR A 11 9.98 28.37 24.92
C THR A 11 9.92 26.89 24.51
N SER A 12 11.07 26.31 24.18
CA SER A 12 11.21 24.86 23.94
C SER A 12 10.81 24.00 25.13
N ASP A 13 10.98 24.53 26.34
CA ASP A 13 10.76 23.78 27.58
C ASP A 13 9.27 23.46 27.78
N GLY A 14 8.38 24.26 27.17
CA GLY A 14 6.94 23.98 27.13
C GLY A 14 6.52 22.90 26.13
N HIS A 15 7.44 22.30 25.36
CA HIS A 15 7.11 21.35 24.28
C HIS A 15 6.93 19.91 24.71
N GLY A 16 7.94 19.33 25.37
CA GLY A 16 8.03 17.90 25.65
C GLY A 16 8.18 17.54 27.12
N GLU A 17 8.30 18.54 28.00
CA GLU A 17 8.37 18.31 29.45
C GLU A 17 6.97 18.30 30.06
N GLY A 18 6.73 17.38 30.99
CA GLY A 18 5.40 17.21 31.61
C GLY A 18 4.93 18.39 32.47
N GLY A 19 5.76 19.41 32.71
CA GLY A 19 5.37 20.67 33.37
C GLY A 19 4.82 20.53 34.80
N ALA A 20 4.95 19.36 35.44
CA ALA A 20 4.24 19.00 36.66
C ALA A 20 4.43 20.01 37.81
N LYS A 21 5.64 20.58 37.94
CA LYS A 21 5.97 21.60 38.96
C LYS A 21 5.18 22.91 38.84
N PHE A 22 4.63 23.21 37.66
CA PHE A 22 3.89 24.45 37.40
C PHE A 22 2.39 24.20 37.18
N ALA A 23 1.93 22.94 37.28
CA ALA A 23 0.55 22.59 36.93
C ALA A 23 -0.48 23.30 37.83
N GLU A 24 -0.21 23.43 39.12
CA GLU A 24 -1.12 24.07 40.08
C GLU A 24 -1.22 25.58 39.85
N SER A 25 -0.08 26.28 39.79
CA SER A 25 -0.04 27.73 39.55
C SER A 25 -0.64 28.10 38.18
N ALA A 26 -0.38 27.29 37.15
CA ALA A 26 -0.98 27.47 35.83
C ALA A 26 -2.50 27.30 35.86
N ARG A 27 -3.02 26.28 36.56
CA ARG A 27 -4.47 26.07 36.71
C ARG A 27 -5.14 27.20 37.45
N GLN A 28 -4.53 27.68 38.53
CA GLN A 28 -5.01 28.86 39.27
C GLN A 28 -5.03 30.11 38.35
N GLY A 29 -3.97 30.32 37.56
CA GLY A 29 -3.90 31.43 36.59
C GLY A 29 -4.97 31.38 35.48
N LEU A 30 -5.51 30.19 35.20
CA LEU A 30 -6.63 29.99 34.28
C LEU A 30 -8.01 30.13 34.95
N GLY A 31 -8.06 30.38 36.26
CA GLY A 31 -9.30 30.47 37.03
C GLY A 31 -9.98 29.10 37.25
N LEU A 32 -9.23 28.01 37.15
CA LEU A 32 -9.75 26.66 37.41
C LEU A 32 -9.76 26.37 38.92
N PRO A 33 -10.70 25.53 39.40
CA PRO A 33 -10.67 25.07 40.78
C PRO A 33 -9.49 24.12 41.05
N GLU A 34 -9.20 23.92 42.34
CA GLU A 34 -8.15 23.01 42.81
C GLU A 34 -8.38 21.56 42.35
N GLU A 35 -9.64 21.13 42.21
CA GLU A 35 -10.01 19.78 41.80
C GLU A 35 -9.39 19.37 40.46
N THR A 36 -8.52 18.35 40.46
CA THR A 36 -7.90 17.81 39.25
C THR A 36 -8.93 17.17 38.31
N PHE A 37 -8.71 17.28 36.99
CA PHE A 37 -9.66 16.80 35.96
C PHE A 37 -11.08 17.39 36.03
N PHE A 38 -11.24 18.55 36.68
CA PHE A 38 -12.51 19.28 36.72
C PHE A 38 -13.02 19.66 35.33
N VAL A 39 -14.32 19.46 35.11
CA VAL A 39 -15.06 19.94 33.92
C VAL A 39 -16.36 20.55 34.40
N SER A 40 -16.54 21.84 34.14
CA SER A 40 -17.71 22.59 34.61
C SER A 40 -19.01 22.15 33.93
N ASP A 41 -20.14 22.34 34.62
CA ASP A 41 -21.46 22.04 34.09
C ASP A 41 -21.76 22.81 32.80
N ALA A 42 -21.26 24.05 32.68
CA ALA A 42 -21.41 24.85 31.45
C ALA A 42 -20.70 24.21 30.25
N VAL A 43 -19.48 23.67 30.43
CA VAL A 43 -18.76 22.95 29.36
C VAL A 43 -19.50 21.66 29.01
N ARG A 44 -19.97 20.91 30.02
CA ARG A 44 -20.76 19.69 29.80
C ARG A 44 -22.04 19.97 29.03
N ALA A 45 -22.77 21.02 29.41
CA ALA A 45 -23.99 21.45 28.74
C ALA A 45 -23.72 21.90 27.30
N TYR A 46 -22.64 22.64 27.04
CA TYR A 46 -22.25 23.04 25.70
C TYR A 46 -22.00 21.82 24.78
N PHE A 47 -21.23 20.83 25.25
CA PHE A 47 -20.96 19.64 24.46
C PHE A 47 -22.17 18.73 24.32
N ALA A 48 -23.09 18.72 25.30
CA ALA A 48 -24.38 18.05 25.18
C ALA A 48 -25.24 18.67 24.06
N ASP A 49 -25.40 20.01 24.04
CA ASP A 49 -26.08 20.70 22.94
C ASP A 49 -25.39 20.47 21.59
N HIS A 50 -24.06 20.57 21.55
CA HIS A 50 -23.30 20.34 20.33
C HIS A 50 -23.54 18.92 19.79
N LYS A 51 -23.58 17.90 20.67
CA LYS A 51 -23.90 16.52 20.30
C LYS A 51 -25.28 16.43 19.66
N GLU A 52 -26.30 17.06 20.23
CA GLU A 52 -27.65 17.05 19.65
C GLU A 52 -27.69 17.69 18.25
N ARG A 53 -26.96 18.80 18.04
CA ARG A 53 -26.81 19.41 16.72
C ARG A 53 -26.13 18.48 15.70
N GLN A 54 -25.07 17.76 16.10
CA GLN A 54 -24.41 16.80 15.21
C GLN A 54 -25.30 15.58 14.91
N ILE A 55 -26.07 15.09 15.88
CA ILE A 55 -27.04 14.00 15.67
C ILE A 55 -28.09 14.44 14.64
N ALA A 56 -28.65 15.65 14.78
CA ALA A 56 -29.60 16.19 13.81
C ALA A 56 -29.00 16.30 12.41
N ARG A 57 -27.76 16.82 12.29
CA ARG A 57 -27.04 16.91 11.01
C ARG A 57 -26.79 15.53 10.40
N ARG A 58 -26.40 14.55 11.22
CA ARG A 58 -26.17 13.17 10.76
C ARG A 58 -27.46 12.53 10.27
N ARG A 59 -28.57 12.67 10.99
CA ARG A 59 -29.89 12.17 10.56
C ARG A 59 -30.32 12.75 9.21
N ALA A 60 -30.11 14.06 9.00
CA ALA A 60 -30.39 14.70 7.72
C ALA A 60 -29.51 14.15 6.58
N TRP A 61 -28.22 13.89 6.86
CA TRP A 61 -27.33 13.23 5.92
C TRP A 61 -27.76 11.79 5.61
N ASP A 62 -28.14 10.99 6.62
CA ASP A 62 -28.58 9.60 6.42
C ASP A 62 -29.84 9.53 5.55
N GLN A 63 -30.78 10.47 5.70
CA GLN A 63 -31.94 10.60 4.83
C GLN A 63 -31.54 10.91 3.38
N THR A 64 -30.62 11.87 3.19
CA THR A 64 -30.09 12.24 1.86
C THR A 64 -29.37 11.05 1.22
N PHE A 65 -28.54 10.34 1.98
CA PHE A 65 -27.77 9.20 1.51
C PHE A 65 -28.66 8.01 1.16
N SER A 66 -29.66 7.69 2.00
CA SER A 66 -30.63 6.63 1.71
C SER A 66 -31.41 6.90 0.42
N ALA A 67 -31.89 8.15 0.24
CA ALA A 67 -32.57 8.55 -1.00
C ALA A 67 -31.64 8.44 -2.22
N TRP A 68 -30.38 8.87 -2.09
CA TRP A 68 -29.37 8.71 -3.13
C TRP A 68 -29.11 7.24 -3.47
N GLN A 69 -28.99 6.36 -2.47
CA GLN A 69 -28.77 4.93 -2.68
C GLN A 69 -29.93 4.29 -3.44
N SER A 70 -31.18 4.57 -3.04
CA SER A 70 -32.37 4.09 -3.76
C SER A 70 -32.43 4.58 -5.21
N ALA A 71 -31.98 5.81 -5.47
CA ALA A 71 -31.94 6.38 -6.81
C ALA A 71 -30.73 5.94 -7.65
N ASN A 72 -29.68 5.40 -7.03
CA ASN A 72 -28.41 5.03 -7.69
C ASN A 72 -27.93 3.64 -7.24
N PRO A 73 -28.71 2.56 -7.47
CA PRO A 73 -28.41 1.24 -6.92
C PRO A 73 -27.02 0.70 -7.32
N GLU A 74 -26.61 0.89 -8.57
CA GLU A 74 -25.30 0.44 -9.06
C GLU A 74 -24.13 1.18 -8.39
N LYS A 75 -24.23 2.51 -8.23
CA LYS A 75 -23.20 3.31 -7.55
C LYS A 75 -23.18 3.04 -6.04
N ALA A 76 -24.33 2.77 -5.45
CA ALA A 76 -24.44 2.38 -4.06
C ALA A 76 -23.76 1.02 -3.82
N ALA A 77 -23.97 0.04 -4.70
CA ALA A 77 -23.30 -1.25 -4.66
C ALA A 77 -21.78 -1.10 -4.83
N LEU A 78 -21.32 -0.25 -5.75
CA LEU A 78 -19.90 0.03 -5.93
C LEU A 78 -19.28 0.69 -4.69
N LEU A 79 -19.94 1.69 -4.10
CA LEU A 79 -19.47 2.31 -2.86
C LEU A 79 -19.40 1.29 -1.72
N GLN A 80 -20.42 0.43 -1.60
CA GLN A 80 -20.47 -0.61 -0.59
C GLN A 80 -19.32 -1.61 -0.75
N SER A 81 -19.02 -2.08 -1.96
CA SER A 81 -17.91 -3.01 -2.20
C SER A 81 -16.54 -2.40 -1.89
N GLY A 82 -16.40 -1.08 -2.04
CA GLY A 82 -15.25 -0.32 -1.55
C GLY A 82 -15.13 -0.38 -0.03
N LEU A 83 -16.21 -0.03 0.67
CA LEU A 83 -16.28 0.04 2.13
C LEU A 83 -16.13 -1.33 2.82
N THR A 84 -16.70 -2.39 2.26
CA THR A 84 -16.57 -3.77 2.78
C THR A 84 -15.31 -4.46 2.29
N ARG A 85 -14.59 -3.84 1.36
CA ARG A 85 -13.44 -4.41 0.66
C ARG A 85 -13.74 -5.75 -0.02
N GLU A 86 -14.97 -5.98 -0.44
CA GLU A 86 -15.34 -7.17 -1.21
C GLU A 86 -14.54 -7.26 -2.52
N LEU A 87 -14.20 -8.50 -2.89
CA LEU A 87 -13.49 -8.84 -4.11
C LEU A 87 -14.26 -9.91 -4.87
N PRO A 88 -14.19 -9.94 -6.21
CA PRO A 88 -14.68 -11.06 -6.98
C PRO A 88 -14.01 -12.36 -6.53
N ALA A 89 -14.80 -13.42 -6.28
CA ALA A 89 -14.27 -14.70 -5.83
C ALA A 89 -13.36 -15.37 -6.87
N ASP A 90 -13.51 -14.99 -8.14
CA ASP A 90 -12.75 -15.45 -9.31
C ASP A 90 -11.67 -14.43 -9.73
N LEU A 91 -11.27 -13.48 -8.86
CA LEU A 91 -10.35 -12.41 -9.22
C LEU A 91 -9.03 -12.92 -9.83
N MET A 92 -8.49 -14.02 -9.32
CA MET A 92 -7.29 -14.67 -9.87
C MET A 92 -7.49 -15.16 -11.31
N ASP A 93 -8.69 -15.66 -11.63
CA ASP A 93 -9.04 -16.18 -12.95
C ASP A 93 -9.32 -15.05 -13.96
N GLN A 94 -9.65 -13.86 -13.47
CA GLN A 94 -9.80 -12.65 -14.30
C GLN A 94 -8.46 -12.05 -14.75
N VAL A 95 -7.34 -12.48 -14.15
CA VAL A 95 -5.99 -12.11 -14.61
C VAL A 95 -5.55 -13.08 -15.71
N GLN A 96 -5.19 -12.53 -16.88
CA GLN A 96 -4.79 -13.32 -18.04
C GLN A 96 -3.66 -14.32 -17.73
N VAL A 97 -3.66 -15.47 -18.40
CA VAL A 97 -2.53 -16.41 -18.40
C VAL A 97 -1.54 -15.97 -19.48
N PHE A 98 -0.25 -15.95 -19.12
CA PHE A 98 0.80 -15.58 -20.06
C PHE A 98 1.09 -16.73 -21.02
N PRO A 99 1.36 -16.45 -22.31
CA PRO A 99 1.81 -17.45 -23.27
C PRO A 99 3.04 -18.22 -22.76
N GLU A 100 3.17 -19.50 -23.12
CA GLU A 100 4.32 -20.31 -22.70
C GLU A 100 5.65 -19.69 -23.16
N ASP A 101 5.70 -19.11 -24.35
CA ASP A 101 6.90 -18.46 -24.90
C ASP A 101 7.14 -17.03 -24.37
N ALA A 102 6.35 -16.58 -23.40
CA ALA A 102 6.47 -15.25 -22.82
C ALA A 102 7.86 -15.03 -22.20
N LYS A 103 8.53 -13.97 -22.65
CA LYS A 103 9.83 -13.52 -22.13
C LYS A 103 9.81 -12.02 -21.89
N LEU A 104 9.38 -11.63 -20.70
CA LEU A 104 9.19 -10.24 -20.32
C LEU A 104 9.64 -9.99 -18.89
N ALA A 105 9.93 -8.73 -18.58
CA ALA A 105 10.25 -8.32 -17.22
C ALA A 105 9.00 -8.40 -16.33
N THR A 106 9.15 -8.66 -15.03
CA THR A 106 8.00 -8.71 -14.13
C THR A 106 7.30 -7.35 -13.98
N ARG A 107 7.99 -6.21 -14.22
CA ARG A 107 7.32 -4.90 -14.37
C ARG A 107 6.40 -4.82 -15.59
N ALA A 108 6.78 -5.49 -16.68
CA ALA A 108 5.99 -5.52 -17.91
C ALA A 108 4.79 -6.46 -17.76
N ALA A 109 4.98 -7.62 -17.11
CA ALA A 109 3.89 -8.49 -16.69
C ALA A 109 2.93 -7.74 -15.75
N GLY A 110 3.46 -7.06 -14.73
CA GLY A 110 2.70 -6.24 -13.79
C GLY A 110 1.85 -5.16 -14.47
N SER A 111 2.34 -4.57 -15.57
CA SER A 111 1.57 -3.64 -16.40
C SER A 111 0.32 -4.27 -17.00
N GLN A 112 0.43 -5.51 -17.49
CA GLN A 112 -0.70 -6.22 -18.08
C GLN A 112 -1.69 -6.63 -16.98
N ILE A 113 -1.18 -7.18 -15.88
CA ILE A 113 -1.96 -7.64 -14.73
C ILE A 113 -2.72 -6.49 -14.06
N ILE A 114 -2.07 -5.36 -13.75
CA ILE A 114 -2.76 -4.23 -13.10
C ILE A 114 -3.88 -3.65 -13.96
N ASN A 115 -3.77 -3.77 -15.30
CA ASN A 115 -4.81 -3.34 -16.22
C ASN A 115 -5.98 -4.33 -16.28
N ASP A 116 -5.75 -5.64 -16.12
CA ASP A 116 -6.84 -6.61 -15.94
C ASP A 116 -7.53 -6.39 -14.59
N LEU A 117 -6.76 -6.19 -13.52
CA LEU A 117 -7.29 -5.85 -12.20
C LEU A 117 -8.07 -4.52 -12.21
N ALA A 118 -7.64 -3.52 -12.98
CA ALA A 118 -8.35 -2.24 -13.07
C ALA A 118 -9.74 -2.37 -13.72
N LYS A 119 -9.94 -3.34 -14.61
CA LYS A 119 -11.26 -3.68 -15.18
C LYS A 119 -12.14 -4.38 -14.15
N ALA A 120 -11.57 -5.34 -13.41
CA ALA A 120 -12.25 -6.10 -12.37
C ALA A 120 -12.60 -5.26 -11.14
N LEU A 121 -11.79 -4.25 -10.83
CA LEU A 121 -11.85 -3.48 -9.60
C LEU A 121 -11.95 -1.98 -9.91
N PRO A 122 -13.16 -1.42 -10.07
CA PRO A 122 -13.33 -0.02 -10.47
C PRO A 122 -12.80 1.00 -9.45
N LEU A 123 -12.58 0.58 -8.20
CA LEU A 123 -12.04 1.40 -7.11
C LEU A 123 -10.51 1.27 -6.93
N LEU A 124 -9.84 0.51 -7.80
CA LEU A 124 -8.38 0.49 -7.84
C LEU A 124 -7.85 1.82 -8.42
N VAL A 125 -6.95 2.49 -7.69
CA VAL A 125 -6.25 3.69 -8.18
C VAL A 125 -4.76 3.46 -8.07
N SER A 126 -4.00 3.97 -9.03
CA SER A 126 -2.55 3.80 -9.06
C SER A 126 -1.88 5.10 -9.45
N GLY A 127 -0.62 5.27 -9.08
CA GLY A 127 0.17 6.39 -9.53
C GLY A 127 1.65 6.09 -9.42
N SER A 128 2.44 7.00 -9.95
CA SER A 128 3.90 6.86 -9.96
C SER A 128 4.55 8.19 -9.59
N ALA A 129 5.70 8.10 -8.93
CA ALA A 129 6.55 9.25 -8.64
C ALA A 129 7.31 9.69 -9.89
N ASP A 130 6.58 10.20 -10.90
CA ASP A 130 7.09 10.61 -12.23
C ASP A 130 7.70 9.49 -13.09
N LEU A 131 7.45 8.22 -12.73
CA LEU A 131 8.08 7.07 -13.36
C LEU A 131 7.12 6.15 -14.11
N HIS A 132 5.89 6.58 -14.42
CA HIS A 132 4.85 5.73 -15.07
C HIS A 132 5.38 4.94 -16.29
N GLY A 133 6.18 5.60 -17.14
CA GLY A 133 6.78 4.96 -18.31
C GLY A 133 7.80 3.86 -17.97
N SER A 134 8.47 3.97 -16.82
CA SER A 134 9.54 3.08 -16.37
C SER A 134 9.05 1.99 -15.41
N THR A 135 8.14 2.32 -14.50
CA THR A 135 7.47 1.40 -13.56
C THR A 135 6.34 0.62 -14.21
N LYS A 136 5.83 1.10 -15.35
CA LYS A 136 4.79 0.46 -16.16
C LYS A 136 3.45 0.24 -15.44
N ASN A 137 3.11 1.04 -14.43
CA ASN A 137 1.88 0.90 -13.65
C ASN A 137 0.71 1.80 -14.09
N TYR A 138 0.78 2.42 -15.28
CA TYR A 138 -0.30 3.26 -15.79
C TYR A 138 -1.55 2.43 -16.11
N LEU A 139 -2.70 2.86 -15.59
CA LEU A 139 -4.01 2.27 -15.83
C LEU A 139 -4.56 2.82 -17.15
N LYS A 140 -4.49 2.01 -18.21
CA LYS A 140 -4.95 2.37 -19.56
C LYS A 140 -6.44 2.69 -19.53
N GLU A 141 -6.82 3.70 -20.31
CA GLU A 141 -8.21 4.12 -20.49
C GLU A 141 -8.91 4.64 -19.21
N GLN A 142 -8.18 4.78 -18.09
CA GLN A 142 -8.76 5.26 -16.83
C GLN A 142 -8.54 6.75 -16.55
N GLY A 143 -7.79 7.45 -17.43
CA GLY A 143 -7.52 8.88 -17.34
C GLY A 143 -6.66 9.32 -16.15
N ASP A 144 -6.18 10.56 -16.20
CA ASP A 144 -5.38 11.16 -15.14
C ASP A 144 -6.25 11.89 -14.14
N PHE A 145 -5.97 11.70 -12.85
CA PHE A 145 -6.54 12.52 -11.79
C PHE A 145 -5.89 13.90 -11.85
N SER A 146 -6.68 14.92 -12.11
CA SER A 146 -6.22 16.31 -12.22
C SER A 146 -7.28 17.26 -11.68
N ARG A 147 -6.94 18.55 -11.56
CA ARG A 147 -7.90 19.61 -11.21
C ARG A 147 -9.15 19.59 -12.10
N ASP A 148 -8.98 19.21 -13.36
CA ASP A 148 -10.04 19.27 -14.37
C ASP A 148 -10.70 17.89 -14.58
N ASN A 149 -10.13 16.82 -13.99
CA ASN A 149 -10.68 15.46 -14.02
C ASN A 149 -10.48 14.72 -12.68
N HIS A 150 -11.45 14.84 -11.76
CA HIS A 150 -11.42 14.11 -10.49
C HIS A 150 -11.82 12.63 -10.60
N ALA A 151 -12.27 12.17 -11.77
CA ALA A 151 -12.64 10.77 -12.00
C ALA A 151 -11.45 9.92 -12.49
N GLY A 152 -10.33 10.55 -12.87
CA GLY A 152 -9.15 9.84 -13.32
C GLY A 152 -8.56 8.93 -12.24
N ARG A 153 -8.09 7.74 -12.63
CA ARG A 153 -7.54 6.73 -11.70
C ARG A 153 -6.02 6.65 -11.71
N ASN A 154 -5.36 7.46 -12.55
CA ASN A 154 -3.91 7.63 -12.56
C ASN A 154 -3.50 8.88 -11.77
N LEU A 155 -2.84 8.69 -10.64
CA LEU A 155 -2.30 9.76 -9.80
C LEU A 155 -0.91 10.16 -10.32
N LEU A 156 -0.72 11.46 -10.56
CA LEU A 156 0.54 12.05 -11.02
C LEU A 156 1.27 12.71 -9.86
N PHE A 157 2.06 11.93 -9.11
CA PHE A 157 2.68 12.41 -7.87
C PHE A 157 3.86 13.37 -8.10
N GLY A 158 4.51 13.29 -9.27
CA GLY A 158 5.82 13.91 -9.52
C GLY A 158 6.94 13.19 -8.75
N ILE A 159 8.18 13.67 -8.82
CA ILE A 159 9.35 13.10 -8.12
C ILE A 159 9.25 13.38 -6.61
N ARG A 160 8.38 12.64 -5.92
CA ARG A 160 7.94 12.91 -4.54
C ARG A 160 7.57 11.63 -3.78
N GLU A 161 8.47 10.65 -3.72
CA GLU A 161 8.23 9.32 -3.14
C GLU A 161 7.66 9.40 -1.71
N HIS A 162 8.25 10.22 -0.84
CA HIS A 162 7.78 10.35 0.54
C HIS A 162 6.32 10.83 0.59
N ALA A 163 6.02 11.90 -0.16
CA ALA A 163 4.67 12.46 -0.24
C ALA A 163 3.69 11.50 -0.92
N MET A 164 4.10 10.80 -1.98
CA MET A 164 3.33 9.72 -2.61
C MET A 164 2.95 8.67 -1.56
N GLY A 165 3.90 8.18 -0.77
CA GLY A 165 3.64 7.23 0.31
C GLY A 165 2.62 7.75 1.33
N ALA A 166 2.77 9.00 1.77
CA ALA A 166 1.84 9.61 2.72
C ALA A 166 0.43 9.81 2.13
N ILE A 167 0.34 10.19 0.86
CA ILE A 167 -0.94 10.35 0.15
C ILE A 167 -1.62 9.01 -0.06
N VAL A 168 -0.87 7.97 -0.47
CA VAL A 168 -1.38 6.59 -0.58
C VAL A 168 -1.93 6.11 0.76
N ASN A 169 -1.23 6.38 1.87
CA ASN A 169 -1.74 6.09 3.21
C ASN A 169 -3.04 6.88 3.51
N GLY A 170 -3.11 8.16 3.16
CA GLY A 170 -4.31 8.98 3.31
C GLY A 170 -5.52 8.40 2.56
N ILE A 171 -5.31 7.91 1.34
CA ILE A 171 -6.35 7.22 0.57
C ILE A 171 -6.72 5.89 1.24
N GLY A 172 -5.74 5.17 1.78
CA GLY A 172 -5.96 3.95 2.56
C GLY A 172 -6.82 4.19 3.80
N TYR A 173 -6.56 5.27 4.56
CA TYR A 173 -7.37 5.69 5.72
C TYR A 173 -8.80 6.08 5.33
N TYR A 174 -8.99 6.64 4.14
CA TYR A 174 -10.34 6.93 3.64
C TYR A 174 -11.15 5.64 3.41
N GLY A 175 -10.49 4.53 3.07
CA GLY A 175 -11.06 3.19 3.18
C GLY A 175 -11.93 2.71 2.01
N VAL A 176 -12.28 3.58 1.07
CA VAL A 176 -13.12 3.20 -0.11
C VAL A 176 -12.27 2.63 -1.25
N PHE A 177 -11.13 3.23 -1.54
CA PHE A 177 -10.31 2.89 -2.70
C PHE A 177 -9.27 1.81 -2.37
N ARG A 178 -8.69 1.22 -3.42
CA ARG A 178 -7.48 0.38 -3.33
C ARG A 178 -6.32 1.15 -3.95
N PRO A 179 -5.57 1.93 -3.15
CA PRO A 179 -4.53 2.78 -3.71
C PRO A 179 -3.19 2.04 -3.82
N SER A 180 -2.44 2.44 -4.84
CA SER A 180 -1.04 2.05 -5.00
C SER A 180 -0.17 3.23 -5.42
N GLY A 181 1.12 3.12 -5.09
CA GLY A 181 2.15 4.06 -5.52
C GLY A 181 3.38 3.32 -6.06
N ALA A 182 3.98 3.85 -7.11
CA ALA A 182 5.11 3.23 -7.79
C ALA A 182 6.35 4.12 -7.87
N THR A 183 7.52 3.51 -7.72
CA THR A 183 8.84 4.10 -7.99
C THR A 183 9.87 2.99 -8.26
N PHE A 184 11.16 3.31 -8.36
CA PHE A 184 12.22 2.32 -8.36
C PHE A 184 12.47 1.79 -6.95
N ALA A 185 12.84 0.52 -6.84
CA ALA A 185 13.05 -0.14 -5.55
C ALA A 185 14.10 0.58 -4.71
N VAL A 186 15.19 1.04 -5.32
CA VAL A 186 16.25 1.79 -4.63
C VAL A 186 15.73 3.09 -3.98
N PHE A 187 14.66 3.68 -4.52
CA PHE A 187 14.03 4.88 -3.97
C PHE A 187 12.93 4.58 -2.95
N ALA A 188 12.65 3.31 -2.63
CA ALA A 188 11.76 2.96 -1.53
C ALA A 188 12.24 3.56 -0.19
N ASP A 189 13.55 3.78 -0.03
CA ASP A 189 14.11 4.43 1.16
C ASP A 189 13.66 5.89 1.32
N TYR A 190 13.35 6.61 0.22
CA TYR A 190 12.78 7.97 0.30
C TYR A 190 11.38 7.99 0.93
N MET A 191 10.66 6.87 0.90
CA MET A 191 9.31 6.74 1.44
C MET A 191 9.20 5.78 2.62
N ARG A 192 10.33 5.36 3.19
CA ARG A 192 10.41 4.37 4.27
C ARG A 192 9.58 4.73 5.50
N GLY A 193 9.53 6.02 5.85
CA GLY A 193 8.68 6.52 6.95
C GLY A 193 7.20 6.28 6.71
N SER A 194 6.72 6.60 5.50
CA SER A 194 5.34 6.34 5.08
C SER A 194 5.00 4.84 5.05
N VAL A 195 5.91 4.02 4.52
CA VAL A 195 5.75 2.55 4.48
C VAL A 195 5.67 1.95 5.89
N ARG A 196 6.52 2.43 6.81
CA ARG A 196 6.47 1.99 8.21
C ARG A 196 5.14 2.36 8.86
N LEU A 197 4.59 3.54 8.58
CA LEU A 197 3.29 3.96 9.11
C LEU A 197 2.14 3.12 8.58
N SER A 198 2.08 2.81 7.27
CA SER A 198 1.03 1.93 6.75
C SER A 198 1.10 0.54 7.36
N ALA A 199 2.30 0.01 7.56
CA ALA A 199 2.48 -1.29 8.20
C ALA A 199 2.04 -1.27 9.68
N LEU A 200 2.44 -0.23 10.42
CA LEU A 200 2.11 -0.06 11.84
C LEU A 200 0.59 -0.01 12.09
N VAL A 201 -0.17 0.63 11.21
CA VAL A 201 -1.62 0.81 11.37
C VAL A 201 -2.45 -0.14 10.50
N GLY A 202 -1.81 -1.12 9.86
CA GLY A 202 -2.48 -2.16 9.08
C GLY A 202 -3.21 -1.64 7.84
N LEU A 203 -2.69 -0.61 7.16
CA LEU A 203 -3.36 -0.06 5.98
C LEU A 203 -3.24 -1.00 4.78
N PRO A 204 -4.37 -1.36 4.16
CA PRO A 204 -4.39 -2.28 3.02
C PRO A 204 -4.17 -1.54 1.70
N VAL A 205 -2.93 -1.07 1.55
CA VAL A 205 -2.38 -0.35 0.38
C VAL A 205 -1.25 -1.17 -0.22
N PHE A 206 -0.84 -0.90 -1.45
CA PHE A 206 0.29 -1.61 -2.02
C PHE A 206 1.27 -0.71 -2.78
N HIS A 207 2.53 -1.14 -2.83
CA HIS A 207 3.62 -0.40 -3.44
C HIS A 207 4.22 -1.22 -4.57
N ILE A 208 4.47 -0.57 -5.71
CA ILE A 208 5.08 -1.19 -6.89
C ILE A 208 6.50 -0.63 -7.03
N TRP A 209 7.48 -1.45 -6.69
CA TRP A 209 8.89 -1.09 -6.69
C TRP A 209 9.60 -1.86 -7.78
N THR A 210 9.84 -1.19 -8.91
CA THR A 210 10.50 -1.82 -10.07
C THR A 210 12.02 -1.65 -10.02
N HIS A 211 12.77 -2.22 -10.96
CA HIS A 211 14.23 -2.07 -11.00
C HIS A 211 14.86 -2.63 -9.71
N ASP A 212 14.51 -3.88 -9.39
CA ASP A 212 14.65 -4.51 -8.08
C ASP A 212 16.07 -4.94 -7.67
N SER A 213 17.07 -4.79 -8.55
CA SER A 213 18.39 -5.41 -8.36
C SER A 213 19.49 -4.74 -9.19
N VAL A 214 20.70 -5.27 -9.10
CA VAL A 214 21.82 -4.92 -10.01
C VAL A 214 21.51 -5.17 -11.49
N GLY A 215 20.45 -5.92 -11.82
CA GLY A 215 19.91 -6.06 -13.18
C GLY A 215 19.49 -4.74 -13.85
N VAL A 216 19.51 -3.63 -13.11
CA VAL A 216 19.40 -2.28 -13.65
C VAL A 216 20.52 -1.97 -14.66
N GLY A 217 21.77 -2.37 -14.41
CA GLY A 217 22.87 -2.15 -15.36
C GLY A 217 23.40 -0.72 -15.36
N GLU A 218 23.27 -0.03 -16.49
CA GLU A 218 24.06 1.15 -16.85
C GLU A 218 23.84 2.39 -15.97
N ASP A 219 22.70 2.50 -15.27
CA ASP A 219 22.41 3.61 -14.35
C ASP A 219 23.30 3.59 -13.09
N GLY A 220 24.02 2.48 -12.86
CA GLY A 220 25.08 2.38 -11.85
C GLY A 220 24.59 2.23 -10.41
N PRO A 221 25.51 2.25 -9.44
CA PRO A 221 25.26 1.81 -8.06
C PRO A 221 24.21 2.63 -7.31
N THR A 222 23.98 3.89 -7.69
CA THR A 222 22.94 4.73 -7.07
C THR A 222 21.53 4.32 -7.45
N HIS A 223 21.38 3.50 -8.51
CA HIS A 223 20.10 3.01 -9.01
C HIS A 223 19.91 1.50 -8.81
N GLN A 224 20.88 0.82 -8.21
CA GLN A 224 20.91 -0.63 -8.05
C GLN A 224 20.62 -0.98 -6.58
N PRO A 225 19.43 -1.51 -6.26
CA PRO A 225 19.12 -1.97 -4.91
C PRO A 225 20.06 -3.10 -4.48
N VAL A 226 20.59 -3.02 -3.26
CA VAL A 226 21.39 -4.08 -2.62
C VAL A 226 20.73 -4.52 -1.32
N GLU A 227 20.58 -3.59 -0.38
CA GLU A 227 20.00 -3.76 0.95
C GLU A 227 18.50 -3.51 1.00
N THR A 228 17.91 -2.96 -0.06
CA THR A 228 16.52 -2.47 -0.04
C THR A 228 15.54 -3.59 0.31
N VAL A 229 15.62 -4.77 -0.34
CA VAL A 229 14.66 -5.86 -0.12
C VAL A 229 14.75 -6.40 1.31
N SER A 230 15.96 -6.63 1.82
CA SER A 230 16.15 -7.09 3.21
C SER A 230 15.74 -6.00 4.21
N GLY A 231 16.07 -4.75 3.92
CA GLY A 231 15.66 -3.58 4.69
C GLY A 231 14.15 -3.40 4.76
N LEU A 232 13.40 -3.72 3.71
CA LEU A 232 11.94 -3.68 3.74
C LEU A 232 11.36 -4.85 4.55
N ARG A 233 11.92 -6.06 4.41
CA ARG A 233 11.48 -7.27 5.14
C ARG A 233 11.58 -7.17 6.66
N VAL A 234 12.41 -6.26 7.20
CA VAL A 234 12.49 -6.05 8.65
C VAL A 234 11.38 -5.16 9.21
N ILE A 235 10.54 -4.55 8.36
CA ILE A 235 9.39 -3.76 8.81
C ILE A 235 8.27 -4.73 9.21
N PRO A 236 7.83 -4.76 10.49
CA PRO A 236 6.74 -5.63 10.90
C PRO A 236 5.45 -5.32 10.14
N ASN A 237 4.67 -6.35 9.80
CA ASN A 237 3.40 -6.25 9.08
C ASN A 237 3.50 -5.72 7.63
N LEU A 238 4.69 -5.63 7.03
CA LEU A 238 4.89 -5.36 5.61
C LEU A 238 5.16 -6.66 4.86
N ASP A 239 4.29 -7.02 3.91
CA ASP A 239 4.55 -8.14 3.02
C ASP A 239 5.46 -7.68 1.88
N VAL A 240 6.51 -8.45 1.60
CA VAL A 240 7.49 -8.12 0.55
C VAL A 240 7.59 -9.28 -0.43
N ILE A 241 6.92 -9.14 -1.57
CA ILE A 241 6.81 -10.17 -2.60
C ILE A 241 7.72 -9.81 -3.78
N ARG A 242 8.62 -10.73 -4.15
CA ARG A 242 9.56 -10.57 -5.27
C ARG A 242 9.35 -11.72 -6.26
N PRO A 243 8.40 -11.60 -7.20
CA PRO A 243 8.01 -12.69 -8.10
C PRO A 243 9.11 -13.03 -9.10
N ALA A 244 9.27 -14.32 -9.38
CA ALA A 244 10.29 -14.85 -10.27
C ALA A 244 9.94 -14.76 -11.76
N ASP A 245 8.65 -14.77 -12.09
CA ASP A 245 8.17 -14.86 -13.46
C ASP A 245 6.80 -14.17 -13.64
N PRO A 246 6.22 -14.16 -14.85
CA PRO A 246 4.92 -13.52 -15.08
C PRO A 246 3.75 -14.09 -14.28
N GLU A 247 3.71 -15.40 -14.00
CA GLU A 247 2.59 -16.02 -13.28
C GLU A 247 2.70 -15.83 -11.77
N GLU A 248 3.91 -15.88 -11.21
CA GLU A 248 4.12 -15.41 -9.83
C GLU A 248 3.79 -13.92 -9.71
N THR A 249 4.03 -13.12 -10.75
CA THR A 249 3.64 -11.70 -10.74
C THR A 249 2.11 -11.57 -10.68
N ALA A 250 1.36 -12.40 -11.40
CA ALA A 250 -0.11 -12.43 -11.29
C ALA A 250 -0.56 -12.75 -9.85
N GLY A 251 0.02 -13.80 -9.26
CA GLY A 251 -0.22 -14.15 -7.86
C GLY A 251 0.09 -13.00 -6.89
N ALA A 252 1.21 -12.31 -7.10
CA ALA A 252 1.68 -11.23 -6.23
C ALA A 252 0.75 -10.00 -6.26
N PHE A 253 0.26 -9.61 -7.43
CA PHE A 253 -0.67 -8.50 -7.56
C PHE A 253 -2.04 -8.81 -6.96
N VAL A 254 -2.54 -10.04 -7.12
CA VAL A 254 -3.78 -10.48 -6.48
C VAL A 254 -3.61 -10.49 -4.96
N ALA A 255 -2.50 -11.05 -4.45
CA ALA A 255 -2.17 -11.03 -3.02
C ALA A 255 -2.16 -9.61 -2.44
N ALA A 256 -1.58 -8.65 -3.17
CA ALA A 256 -1.50 -7.25 -2.76
C ALA A 256 -2.87 -6.56 -2.67
N VAL A 257 -3.81 -6.95 -3.51
CA VAL A 257 -5.18 -6.41 -3.53
C VAL A 257 -6.07 -7.10 -2.50
N GLU A 258 -5.89 -8.40 -2.29
CA GLU A 258 -6.63 -9.22 -1.30
C GLU A 258 -6.27 -8.86 0.13
N ARG A 259 -5.05 -8.42 0.38
CA ARG A 259 -4.61 -8.08 1.71
C ARG A 259 -5.43 -6.94 2.31
N ALA A 260 -5.99 -7.18 3.49
CA ALA A 260 -6.89 -6.25 4.19
C ALA A 260 -6.33 -5.71 5.52
N ASP A 261 -5.25 -6.29 6.02
CA ASP A 261 -4.68 -6.05 7.36
C ASP A 261 -3.25 -5.48 7.35
N GLY A 262 -2.75 -5.06 6.18
CA GLY A 262 -1.46 -4.39 6.06
C GLY A 262 -1.03 -4.14 4.61
N PRO A 263 0.12 -3.45 4.43
CA PRO A 263 0.58 -3.05 3.11
C PRO A 263 1.42 -4.13 2.42
N THR A 264 1.30 -4.24 1.10
CA THR A 264 2.13 -5.17 0.31
C THR A 264 3.10 -4.42 -0.60
N GLY A 265 4.38 -4.78 -0.58
CA GLY A 265 5.42 -4.29 -1.48
C GLY A 265 5.75 -5.32 -2.56
N LEU A 266 5.66 -4.92 -3.83
CA LEU A 266 5.95 -5.74 -5.01
C LEU A 266 7.27 -5.33 -5.63
N LEU A 267 8.25 -6.23 -5.67
CA LEU A 267 9.60 -5.99 -6.17
C LEU A 267 9.74 -6.58 -7.58
N LEU A 268 9.82 -5.72 -8.60
CA LEU A 268 9.71 -6.13 -10.00
C LEU A 268 10.97 -5.83 -10.81
N THR A 269 11.34 -6.73 -11.71
CA THR A 269 12.59 -6.69 -12.48
C THR A 269 12.55 -5.61 -13.58
N ARG A 270 13.73 -5.10 -13.96
CA ARG A 270 13.91 -4.28 -15.17
C ARG A 270 14.00 -5.17 -16.42
N GLN A 271 14.81 -6.22 -16.29
CA GLN A 271 15.20 -7.21 -17.27
C GLN A 271 14.15 -8.30 -17.45
N SER A 272 14.11 -8.91 -18.64
CA SER A 272 13.24 -10.05 -18.90
C SER A 272 13.65 -11.27 -18.09
N VAL A 273 12.64 -11.98 -17.59
CA VAL A 273 12.76 -13.31 -16.98
C VAL A 273 12.02 -14.32 -17.85
N PRO A 274 12.41 -15.61 -17.84
CA PRO A 274 11.65 -16.64 -18.53
C PRO A 274 10.30 -16.87 -17.85
N ASN A 275 9.30 -17.35 -18.60
CA ASN A 275 8.11 -17.97 -18.04
C ASN A 275 8.47 -19.40 -17.58
N LEU A 276 8.33 -19.72 -16.28
CA LEU A 276 8.78 -21.00 -15.71
C LEU A 276 7.72 -22.10 -15.95
N ASN A 277 7.54 -22.48 -17.22
CA ASN A 277 6.49 -23.40 -17.65
C ASN A 277 6.66 -24.83 -17.11
N GLU A 278 7.85 -25.20 -16.64
CA GLU A 278 8.08 -26.45 -15.93
C GLU A 278 7.31 -26.54 -14.60
N ILE A 279 6.84 -25.39 -14.08
CA ILE A 279 5.99 -25.29 -12.90
C ILE A 279 4.55 -24.98 -13.33
N PRO A 280 3.55 -25.77 -12.90
CA PRO A 280 2.15 -25.51 -13.21
C PRO A 280 1.73 -24.07 -12.84
N VAL A 281 0.98 -23.40 -13.73
CA VAL A 281 0.50 -22.02 -13.51
C VAL A 281 -0.22 -21.87 -12.17
N ALA A 282 -1.11 -22.80 -11.84
CA ALA A 282 -1.85 -22.79 -10.58
C ALA A 282 -0.92 -22.88 -9.36
N GLU A 283 0.17 -23.63 -9.46
CA GLU A 283 1.14 -23.78 -8.38
C GLU A 283 1.98 -22.50 -8.21
N ARG A 284 2.38 -21.84 -9.31
CA ARG A 284 3.07 -20.54 -9.26
C ARG A 284 2.18 -19.45 -8.64
N ARG A 285 0.96 -19.28 -9.13
CA ARG A 285 0.01 -18.26 -8.64
C ARG A 285 -0.33 -18.48 -7.15
N SER A 286 -0.69 -19.71 -6.76
CA SER A 286 -1.04 -20.04 -5.37
C SER A 286 0.17 -20.16 -4.44
N GLY A 287 1.34 -20.50 -4.98
CA GLY A 287 2.61 -20.58 -4.26
C GLY A 287 2.99 -19.23 -3.66
N VAL A 288 2.79 -18.14 -4.40
CA VAL A 288 3.03 -16.77 -3.93
C VAL A 288 2.21 -16.44 -2.68
N LEU A 289 0.95 -16.86 -2.62
CA LEU A 289 0.06 -16.62 -1.48
C LEU A 289 0.53 -17.33 -0.20
N ARG A 290 1.37 -18.36 -0.33
CA ARG A 290 1.97 -19.11 0.81
C ARG A 290 3.31 -18.52 1.26
N GLY A 291 3.82 -17.50 0.58
CA GLY A 291 5.13 -16.88 0.83
C GLY A 291 6.33 -17.67 0.27
N GLY A 292 6.18 -18.98 0.07
CA GLY A 292 7.18 -19.85 -0.56
C GLY A 292 6.58 -21.20 -0.90
N TYR A 293 7.13 -21.86 -1.92
CA TYR A 293 6.70 -23.17 -2.38
C TYR A 293 7.86 -23.93 -3.03
N VAL A 294 7.68 -25.24 -3.21
CA VAL A 294 8.69 -26.09 -3.86
C VAL A 294 8.53 -25.97 -5.37
N ALA A 295 9.39 -25.15 -6.00
CA ALA A 295 9.41 -24.97 -7.45
C ALA A 295 9.84 -26.23 -8.22
N ARG A 296 10.74 -27.02 -7.64
CA ARG A 296 11.20 -28.31 -8.18
C ARG A 296 11.44 -29.27 -7.02
N ARG A 297 10.78 -30.42 -7.05
CA ARG A 297 11.00 -31.51 -6.08
C ARG A 297 12.23 -32.33 -6.48
N GLU A 298 12.92 -32.85 -5.47
CA GLU A 298 14.00 -33.81 -5.59
C GLU A 298 13.56 -35.11 -6.29
N LYS A 299 14.51 -35.78 -6.94
CA LYS A 299 14.31 -37.12 -7.48
C LYS A 299 15.21 -38.08 -6.72
N GLY A 300 14.70 -38.69 -5.66
CA GLY A 300 15.47 -39.58 -4.79
C GLY A 300 15.70 -39.00 -3.41
N GLU A 301 16.89 -39.24 -2.84
CA GLU A 301 17.28 -38.71 -1.53
C GLU A 301 17.52 -37.19 -1.60
N LEU A 302 17.04 -36.46 -0.60
CA LEU A 302 17.21 -35.01 -0.53
C LEU A 302 18.58 -34.65 0.04
N GLU A 303 19.50 -34.22 -0.80
CA GLU A 303 20.88 -33.85 -0.41
C GLU A 303 21.06 -32.35 -0.17
N LEU A 304 20.28 -31.50 -0.87
CA LEU A 304 20.45 -30.04 -0.86
C LEU A 304 19.11 -29.33 -1.08
N ILE A 305 18.90 -28.22 -0.35
CA ILE A 305 17.81 -27.28 -0.59
C ILE A 305 18.41 -25.95 -1.07
N VAL A 306 17.96 -25.49 -2.24
CA VAL A 306 18.29 -24.16 -2.77
C VAL A 306 17.08 -23.24 -2.61
N LEU A 307 17.28 -22.10 -1.96
CA LEU A 307 16.27 -21.07 -1.77
C LEU A 307 16.60 -19.87 -2.65
N ALA A 308 15.64 -19.43 -3.45
CA ALA A 308 15.79 -18.28 -4.34
C ALA A 308 14.50 -17.44 -4.38
N SER A 309 14.60 -16.22 -4.89
CA SER A 309 13.47 -15.32 -5.10
C SER A 309 13.71 -14.44 -6.31
N GLY A 310 12.66 -13.96 -6.96
CA GLY A 310 12.79 -13.07 -8.10
C GLY A 310 13.58 -13.69 -9.25
N SER A 311 14.38 -12.85 -9.90
CA SER A 311 15.22 -13.23 -11.04
C SER A 311 16.24 -14.34 -10.75
N GLU A 312 16.46 -14.70 -9.49
CA GLU A 312 17.40 -15.76 -9.11
C GLU A 312 16.74 -17.15 -9.10
N LEU A 313 15.41 -17.28 -9.12
CA LEU A 313 14.76 -18.60 -9.19
C LEU A 313 15.11 -19.36 -10.50
N PRO A 314 15.05 -18.75 -11.70
CA PRO A 314 15.51 -19.41 -12.92
C PRO A 314 16.99 -19.86 -12.85
N VAL A 315 17.84 -19.07 -12.17
CA VAL A 315 19.25 -19.41 -11.96
C VAL A 315 19.38 -20.62 -11.03
N ALA A 316 18.62 -20.65 -9.93
CA ALA A 316 18.58 -21.79 -9.01
C ALA A 316 18.06 -23.07 -9.67
N LEU A 317 17.04 -22.98 -10.53
CA LEU A 317 16.53 -24.11 -11.29
C LEU A 317 17.55 -24.66 -12.28
N SER A 318 18.31 -23.77 -12.94
CA SER A 318 19.41 -24.14 -13.82
C SER A 318 20.54 -24.85 -13.05
N ALA A 319 20.97 -24.28 -11.92
CA ALA A 319 21.98 -24.90 -11.07
C ALA A 319 21.55 -26.28 -10.55
N ALA A 320 20.29 -26.43 -10.13
CA ALA A 320 19.76 -27.72 -9.70
C ALA A 320 19.68 -28.76 -10.83
N ALA A 321 19.76 -28.36 -12.11
CA ALA A 321 19.82 -29.30 -13.23
C ALA A 321 21.24 -29.82 -13.50
N GLU A 322 22.25 -29.11 -12.99
CA GLU A 322 23.66 -29.47 -13.08
C GLU A 322 24.19 -30.20 -11.82
N LEU A 323 23.51 -30.02 -10.69
CA LEU A 323 23.73 -30.73 -9.43
C LEU A 323 22.92 -32.03 -9.38
#